data_AF-A0A523WPQ3-F1
#
_entry.id   AF-A0A523WPQ3-F1
#
_cell.length_a   1.000
_cell.length_b   1.000
_cell.length_c   1.000
_cell.angle_alpha   90.00
_cell.angle_beta   90.00
_cell.angle_gamma   90.00
#
_symmetry.space_group_name_H-M   'P 1'
#
loop_
_entity.id
_entity.type
_entity.pdbx_description
1 polymer ?
#
loop_
_entity_poly.entity_id
_entity_poly.type
_entity_poly.pdbx_seq_one_letter_code
_entity_poly.pdbx_strand_id
1 'polypeptide(L)'
;MTKTHPLLTLIITAGVLASSWSAAEAKELLVPRRFVRPSVKPDRQYAVEKQGFRSAVSRRNLLGLERPFPGALPTLKKGLPLDVFQVDTLRICALRVDFQYEDPDDPHTTGRGQFDLRSYEEFEEEEGHYIDPTPHNKKYFETHLQALHHYWYSVSNHQLVLTYDVWPRENEGSYRLPVMMGHYGEDGPHGPYVAERMAHFFVDAVGLADSLSPEIDFSRYQSVILFHAGADQQGNLDFVEDTPDDFFSGFLILTDPFPVDFGMVEIQDGLIIPETVSQDNRIGALNSGLAHEFGHQLGLVDLYRTYDFFTQIGDFSLMDNNGESVGADFPDIGPAVFGTLPVYPEAWSRAYLGFSVPKEISNEDSVEVIAAEMVRNGVEVVKVPIDANEYFLLENRRWEVDFVDVGDYSDILIGDKETGVILGPGYAYFPGADTVKVLNDEYDRLLPGNGILIWRVDEVVCYLDYVGNRSNNFLNNTLQWDPDRRFVTLMEADGIIDFGGNYHAGYGSAADMWRRGNNSNFTPYTNPATESNLGANSQIYVTEISRADTVMTFDLSREISQAGWPQTSVPGLTDCQPTVVDVDGDDSLEVFQVWGKVLLGWRHDGSKIMNNVDSIG
;
A
#
# COMPACT_ATOMS: atom_id res chain seq x y z
N MET A 1 6.91 -65.03 24.80
CA MET A 1 8.30 -64.92 25.30
C MET A 1 8.94 -63.74 24.62
N THR A 2 9.50 -62.88 25.46
CA THR A 2 10.22 -61.64 25.17
C THR A 2 11.26 -61.76 24.05
N LYS A 3 11.39 -60.71 23.24
CA LYS A 3 12.69 -60.19 22.80
C LYS A 3 12.57 -58.74 22.33
N THR A 4 13.23 -57.90 23.12
CA THR A 4 13.64 -56.51 22.90
C THR A 4 14.43 -56.33 21.61
N HIS A 5 14.18 -55.24 20.88
CA HIS A 5 15.12 -54.66 19.91
C HIS A 5 15.32 -53.16 20.20
N PRO A 6 16.53 -52.62 19.98
CA PRO A 6 17.03 -51.42 20.64
C PRO A 6 16.63 -50.13 19.94
N LEU A 7 16.62 -49.03 20.71
CA LEU A 7 16.61 -47.66 20.22
C LEU A 7 17.79 -47.44 19.26
N LEU A 8 17.48 -46.99 18.04
CA LEU A 8 18.41 -46.21 17.22
C LEU A 8 17.93 -44.77 17.31
N THR A 9 18.54 -44.00 18.20
CA THR A 9 18.46 -42.54 18.20
C THR A 9 19.24 -42.07 16.98
N LEU A 10 18.56 -41.80 15.87
CA LEU A 10 19.15 -41.07 14.76
C LEU A 10 19.13 -39.58 15.14
N ILE A 11 20.19 -39.13 15.80
CA ILE A 11 20.50 -37.70 15.90
C ILE A 11 20.88 -37.28 14.47
N ILE A 12 19.90 -36.81 13.70
CA ILE A 12 20.20 -35.99 12.53
C ILE A 12 20.54 -34.62 13.10
N THR A 13 21.81 -34.39 13.35
CA THR A 13 22.36 -33.04 13.40
C THR A 13 22.03 -32.38 12.07
N ALA A 14 21.06 -31.46 12.08
CA ALA A 14 20.91 -30.44 11.05
C ALA A 14 22.18 -29.59 11.09
N GLY A 15 23.20 -30.07 10.37
CA GLY A 15 24.38 -29.30 10.06
C GLY A 15 23.96 -28.26 9.04
N VAL A 16 23.61 -27.07 9.51
CA VAL A 16 23.77 -25.86 8.71
C VAL A 16 25.26 -25.82 8.37
N LEU A 17 25.59 -26.27 7.16
CA LEU A 17 26.88 -25.96 6.55
C LEU A 17 26.92 -24.44 6.46
N ALA A 18 27.64 -23.79 7.37
CA ALA A 18 28.15 -22.46 7.14
C ALA A 18 29.18 -22.56 6.00
N SER A 19 28.69 -22.68 4.76
CA SER A 19 29.48 -22.32 3.59
C SER A 19 29.67 -20.81 3.67
N SER A 20 30.92 -20.35 3.65
CA SER A 20 31.20 -18.94 3.39
C SER A 20 30.72 -18.66 1.96
N TRP A 21 29.59 -17.98 1.84
CA TRP A 21 29.06 -17.51 0.57
C TRP A 21 30.06 -16.55 -0.06
N SER A 22 30.25 -16.62 -1.37
CA SER A 22 30.99 -15.56 -2.07
C SER A 22 30.22 -14.25 -1.99
N ALA A 23 30.89 -13.10 -2.10
CA ALA A 23 30.23 -11.78 -2.09
C ALA A 23 29.13 -11.69 -3.17
N ALA A 24 29.31 -12.32 -4.32
CA ALA A 24 28.29 -12.38 -5.37
C ALA A 24 27.06 -13.19 -4.95
N GLU A 25 27.22 -14.28 -4.21
CA GLU A 25 26.09 -15.06 -3.72
C GLU A 25 25.40 -14.36 -2.52
N ALA A 26 26.14 -13.57 -1.73
CA ALA A 26 25.57 -12.73 -0.67
C ALA A 26 24.66 -11.61 -1.22
N LYS A 27 24.98 -11.04 -2.38
CA LYS A 27 24.12 -10.06 -3.10
C LYS A 27 22.83 -10.69 -3.65
N GLU A 28 22.92 -11.92 -4.14
CA GLU A 28 21.83 -12.56 -4.88
C GLU A 28 20.82 -13.29 -4.00
N LEU A 29 21.27 -13.80 -2.85
CA LEU A 29 20.52 -14.74 -2.00
C LEU A 29 20.47 -14.20 -0.57
N LEU A 30 19.48 -13.34 -0.36
CA LEU A 30 19.26 -12.66 0.91
C LEU A 30 18.33 -13.52 1.76
N VAL A 31 18.87 -14.13 2.81
CA VAL A 31 18.12 -15.01 3.71
C VAL A 31 17.86 -14.27 5.03
N PRO A 32 16.64 -13.76 5.27
CA PRO A 32 16.30 -13.18 6.56
C PRO A 32 16.42 -14.22 7.68
N ARG A 33 17.06 -13.89 8.80
CA ARG A 33 17.00 -14.68 10.04
C ARG A 33 15.58 -14.77 10.59
N ARG A 34 14.86 -13.65 10.48
CA ARG A 34 13.46 -13.48 10.88
C ARG A 34 12.93 -12.19 10.29
N PHE A 35 11.61 -12.08 10.19
CA PHE A 35 10.97 -10.79 10.01
C PHE A 35 10.88 -10.09 11.37
N VAL A 36 11.33 -8.84 11.40
CA VAL A 36 11.32 -7.99 12.59
C VAL A 36 10.13 -7.07 12.50
N ARG A 37 9.26 -7.21 13.49
CA ARG A 37 8.30 -6.16 13.81
C ARG A 37 8.94 -5.32 14.90
N PRO A 38 9.15 -4.02 14.67
CA PRO A 38 9.74 -3.19 15.70
C PRO A 38 8.89 -3.27 16.98
N SER A 39 9.53 -3.28 18.14
CA SER A 39 8.78 -3.17 19.39
C SER A 39 8.30 -1.73 19.51
N VAL A 40 7.00 -1.46 19.40
CA VAL A 40 6.48 -0.16 19.86
C VAL A 40 6.65 -0.15 21.38
N LYS A 41 7.58 0.67 21.86
CA LYS A 41 7.42 1.24 23.20
C LYS A 41 6.30 2.27 23.07
N PRO A 42 5.25 2.23 23.90
CA PRO A 42 4.13 3.18 23.89
C PRO A 42 4.54 4.64 24.22
N ASP A 43 5.83 4.98 24.17
CA ASP A 43 6.43 6.13 24.82
C ASP A 43 6.71 7.29 23.84
N ARG A 44 6.61 7.10 22.51
CA ARG A 44 6.71 8.22 21.55
C ARG A 44 5.36 8.88 21.34
N GLN A 45 4.83 9.44 22.43
CA GLN A 45 3.85 10.52 22.39
C GLN A 45 4.54 11.79 21.88
N TYR A 46 4.54 12.02 20.58
CA TYR A 46 4.68 13.37 20.05
C TYR A 46 3.59 13.61 19.01
N ALA A 47 2.39 13.90 19.54
CA ALA A 47 1.39 14.69 18.84
C ALA A 47 1.96 16.10 18.69
N VAL A 48 2.62 16.35 17.57
CA VAL A 48 2.77 17.69 17.04
C VAL A 48 2.08 17.63 15.69
N GLU A 49 1.04 18.45 15.48
CA GLU A 49 0.60 18.80 14.13
C GLU A 49 1.81 19.39 13.42
N LYS A 50 2.57 18.53 12.75
CA LYS A 50 3.66 18.93 11.89
C LYS A 50 2.99 19.09 10.55
N GLN A 51 2.66 20.33 10.17
CA GLN A 51 2.28 20.65 8.79
C GLN A 51 3.50 20.31 7.90
N GLY A 52 3.60 19.05 7.50
CA GLY A 52 4.60 18.51 6.61
C GLY A 52 3.99 18.26 5.24
N PHE A 53 4.87 17.88 4.30
CA PHE A 53 4.47 17.39 2.99
C PHE A 53 3.47 16.22 3.12
N ARG A 54 2.55 16.16 2.16
CA ARG A 54 1.59 15.05 2.01
C ARG A 54 1.52 14.70 0.53
N SER A 55 1.75 13.44 0.22
CA SER A 55 1.59 12.90 -1.13
C SER A 55 0.19 13.20 -1.66
N ALA A 56 0.14 13.74 -2.88
CA ALA A 56 -1.09 13.89 -3.62
C ALA A 56 -1.54 12.51 -4.16
N VAL A 57 -2.73 12.46 -4.74
CA VAL A 57 -3.25 11.22 -5.37
C VAL A 57 -3.58 11.52 -6.82
N SER A 58 -3.09 10.69 -7.76
CA SER A 58 -3.27 10.96 -9.18
C SER A 58 -4.74 11.14 -9.52
N ARG A 59 -5.03 12.20 -10.28
CA ARG A 59 -6.37 12.46 -10.83
C ARG A 59 -6.58 11.78 -12.17
N ARG A 60 -5.55 11.09 -12.68
CA ARG A 60 -5.57 10.42 -13.98
C ARG A 60 -6.09 9.00 -13.81
N ASN A 61 -7.05 8.63 -14.64
CA ASN A 61 -7.59 7.26 -14.67
C ASN A 61 -6.71 6.37 -15.57
N LEU A 62 -5.49 6.07 -15.11
CA LEU A 62 -4.51 5.31 -15.91
C LEU A 62 -4.98 3.89 -16.26
N LEU A 63 -5.82 3.29 -15.39
CA LEU A 63 -6.38 1.96 -15.59
C LEU A 63 -7.69 1.95 -16.40
N GLY A 64 -8.23 3.13 -16.76
CA GLY A 64 -9.43 3.24 -17.57
C GLY A 64 -10.70 2.68 -16.92
N LEU A 65 -10.81 2.79 -15.59
CA LEU A 65 -11.91 2.29 -14.77
C LEU A 65 -13.10 3.25 -14.75
N GLU A 66 -14.32 2.75 -14.84
CA GLU A 66 -15.54 3.53 -14.67
C GLU A 66 -16.05 3.40 -13.24
N ARG A 67 -16.40 4.54 -12.63
CA ARG A 67 -16.86 4.62 -11.24
C ARG A 67 -18.07 5.55 -11.14
N PRO A 68 -19.00 5.27 -10.21
CA PRO A 68 -20.06 6.22 -9.86
C PRO A 68 -19.51 7.57 -9.35
N PHE A 69 -18.43 7.54 -8.56
CA PHE A 69 -17.74 8.71 -8.02
C PHE A 69 -16.27 8.37 -7.68
N PRO A 70 -15.38 9.36 -7.44
CA PRO A 70 -13.93 9.12 -7.33
C PRO A 70 -13.47 8.08 -6.30
N GLY A 71 -14.14 7.98 -5.15
CA GLY A 71 -13.81 7.04 -4.07
C GLY A 71 -14.54 5.69 -4.12
N ALA A 72 -15.41 5.47 -5.10
CA ALA A 72 -16.18 4.24 -5.22
C ALA A 72 -15.37 3.10 -5.85
N LEU A 73 -15.76 1.87 -5.52
CA LEU A 73 -15.31 0.70 -6.29
C LEU A 73 -15.75 0.79 -7.76
N PRO A 74 -14.95 0.28 -8.72
CA PRO A 74 -15.24 0.40 -10.14
C PRO A 74 -16.31 -0.60 -10.59
N THR A 75 -16.97 -0.32 -11.71
CA THR A 75 -17.99 -1.20 -12.31
C THR A 75 -17.58 -1.78 -13.67
N LEU A 76 -16.73 -1.07 -14.41
CA LEU A 76 -16.22 -1.48 -15.72
C LEU A 76 -14.78 -0.98 -15.90
N LYS A 77 -14.08 -1.57 -16.88
CA LYS A 77 -12.80 -1.04 -17.38
C LYS A 77 -12.85 -0.96 -18.90
N LYS A 78 -12.59 0.21 -19.50
CA LYS A 78 -12.70 0.41 -20.96
C LYS A 78 -14.04 -0.12 -21.55
N GLY A 79 -15.15 0.01 -20.82
CA GLY A 79 -16.49 -0.47 -21.23
C GLY A 79 -16.74 -1.98 -21.16
N LEU A 80 -15.82 -2.78 -20.59
CA LEU A 80 -15.98 -4.22 -20.37
C LEU A 80 -16.15 -4.55 -18.87
N PRO A 81 -16.75 -5.71 -18.50
CA PRO A 81 -16.82 -6.19 -17.12
C PRO A 81 -15.45 -6.53 -16.53
N LEU A 82 -15.22 -6.21 -15.24
CA LEU A 82 -13.94 -6.37 -14.49
C LEU A 82 -13.34 -7.77 -14.53
N ASP A 83 -14.14 -8.80 -14.79
CA ASP A 83 -13.73 -10.20 -14.89
C ASP A 83 -13.21 -10.61 -16.29
N VAL A 84 -13.25 -9.72 -17.29
CA VAL A 84 -12.97 -10.07 -18.71
C VAL A 84 -11.65 -9.47 -19.25
N PHE A 85 -10.75 -8.96 -18.40
CA PHE A 85 -9.64 -8.12 -18.87
C PHE A 85 -8.38 -8.82 -19.38
N GLN A 86 -7.78 -8.14 -20.37
CA GLN A 86 -6.42 -8.35 -20.87
C GLN A 86 -5.45 -7.39 -20.17
N VAL A 87 -4.16 -7.72 -20.25
CA VAL A 87 -3.03 -6.99 -19.67
C VAL A 87 -3.05 -5.48 -20.05
N ASP A 88 -2.93 -4.59 -19.07
CA ASP A 88 -2.61 -3.17 -19.27
C ASP A 88 -1.09 -2.96 -19.26
N THR A 89 -0.61 -2.07 -20.12
CA THR A 89 0.79 -1.64 -20.10
C THR A 89 0.86 -0.15 -19.80
N LEU A 90 1.58 0.20 -18.73
CA LEU A 90 1.96 1.58 -18.44
C LEU A 90 3.45 1.75 -18.70
N ARG A 91 3.82 2.88 -19.30
CA ARG A 91 5.22 3.22 -19.54
C ARG A 91 5.68 4.37 -18.65
N ILE A 92 6.82 4.18 -18.02
CA ILE A 92 7.43 5.11 -17.06
C ILE A 92 8.64 5.80 -17.71
N CYS A 93 8.69 7.12 -17.62
CA CYS A 93 9.88 7.91 -17.88
C CYS A 93 10.58 8.16 -16.55
N ALA A 94 11.71 7.51 -16.31
CA ALA A 94 12.51 7.74 -15.11
C ALA A 94 13.67 8.67 -15.45
N LEU A 95 13.82 9.77 -14.70
CA LEU A 95 14.88 10.75 -14.87
C LEU A 95 15.79 10.70 -13.65
N ARG A 96 17.10 10.56 -13.86
CA ARG A 96 18.12 10.69 -12.83
C ARG A 96 18.60 12.13 -12.77
N VAL A 97 18.44 12.75 -11.62
CA VAL A 97 18.69 14.18 -11.43
C VAL A 97 19.66 14.36 -10.27
N ASP A 98 20.70 15.14 -10.50
CA ASP A 98 21.62 15.55 -9.43
C ASP A 98 21.77 17.07 -9.42
N PHE A 99 22.51 17.57 -8.44
CA PHE A 99 22.64 18.97 -8.11
C PHE A 99 24.08 19.43 -8.36
N GLN A 100 24.28 20.74 -8.21
CA GLN A 100 25.62 21.29 -8.15
C GLN A 100 26.39 20.65 -6.98
N TYR A 101 27.67 20.33 -7.19
CA TYR A 101 28.52 19.74 -6.15
C TYR A 101 28.78 20.72 -5.01
N GLU A 102 28.71 20.21 -3.78
CA GLU A 102 28.93 20.98 -2.55
C GLU A 102 30.39 20.86 -2.07
N ASP A 103 31.10 22.00 -2.09
CA ASP A 103 32.44 22.18 -1.50
C ASP A 103 32.55 23.57 -0.84
N PRO A 104 32.50 23.67 0.50
CA PRO A 104 32.39 22.57 1.48
C PRO A 104 31.02 21.87 1.45
N ASP A 105 30.91 20.75 2.18
CA ASP A 105 29.64 20.04 2.43
C ASP A 105 28.58 20.97 3.02
N ASP A 106 27.33 20.85 2.58
CA ASP A 106 26.21 21.46 3.27
C ASP A 106 25.69 20.49 4.36
N PRO A 107 25.79 20.82 5.65
CA PRO A 107 25.35 19.93 6.70
C PRO A 107 23.82 19.79 6.81
N HIS A 108 23.05 20.55 6.02
CA HIS A 108 21.60 20.48 6.02
C HIS A 108 21.03 19.43 5.06
N THR A 109 21.90 18.76 4.29
CA THR A 109 21.53 17.80 3.25
C THR A 109 22.37 16.53 3.33
N THR A 110 21.81 15.40 2.92
CA THR A 110 22.56 14.14 2.84
C THR A 110 23.37 14.07 1.53
N GLY A 111 24.66 13.78 1.67
CA GLY A 111 25.58 13.68 0.54
C GLY A 111 26.07 15.05 0.05
N ARG A 112 26.57 15.11 -1.19
CA ARG A 112 27.20 16.32 -1.79
C ARG A 112 26.47 16.85 -3.02
N GLY A 113 25.17 16.56 -3.09
CA GLY A 113 24.32 16.86 -4.24
C GLY A 113 24.58 16.01 -5.48
N GLN A 114 25.33 14.90 -5.40
CA GLN A 114 25.59 14.01 -6.54
C GLN A 114 25.35 12.55 -6.16
N PHE A 115 24.90 11.75 -7.12
CA PHE A 115 24.68 10.31 -6.92
C PHE A 115 25.96 9.64 -6.43
N ASP A 116 25.79 8.71 -5.50
CA ASP A 116 26.88 7.92 -4.99
C ASP A 116 27.29 6.83 -6.01
N LEU A 117 28.48 7.03 -6.59
CA LEU A 117 29.07 6.15 -7.58
C LEU A 117 30.28 5.37 -7.04
N ARG A 118 30.42 5.25 -5.72
CA ARG A 118 31.38 4.33 -5.10
C ARG A 118 31.21 2.91 -5.68
N SER A 119 32.28 2.14 -5.67
CA SER A 119 32.18 0.71 -5.94
C SER A 119 31.44 0.01 -4.81
N TYR A 120 30.83 -1.14 -5.12
CA TYR A 120 30.18 -1.97 -4.11
C TYR A 120 31.12 -2.29 -2.93
N GLU A 121 32.38 -2.62 -3.22
CA GLU A 121 33.36 -2.98 -2.18
C GLU A 121 33.68 -1.79 -1.26
N GLU A 122 33.78 -0.58 -1.80
CA GLU A 122 33.95 0.65 -1.01
C GLU A 122 32.73 0.93 -0.13
N PHE A 123 31.52 0.78 -0.68
CA PHE A 123 30.28 0.94 0.08
C PHE A 123 30.14 -0.09 1.21
N GLU A 124 30.37 -1.37 0.92
CA GLU A 124 30.27 -2.42 1.93
C GLU A 124 31.30 -2.22 3.06
N GLU A 125 32.51 -1.73 2.73
CA GLU A 125 33.54 -1.39 3.72
C GLU A 125 33.17 -0.18 4.58
N GLU A 126 32.57 0.86 3.98
CA GLU A 126 32.26 2.13 4.66
C GLU A 126 30.91 2.09 5.41
N GLU A 127 29.85 1.56 4.80
CA GLU A 127 28.50 1.51 5.37
C GLU A 127 28.25 0.24 6.21
N GLY A 128 29.03 -0.82 5.98
CA GLY A 128 28.91 -2.08 6.73
C GLY A 128 27.68 -2.92 6.37
N HIS A 129 27.05 -2.69 5.21
CA HIS A 129 25.92 -3.47 4.73
C HIS A 129 25.90 -3.65 3.20
N TYR A 130 25.00 -4.51 2.72
CA TYR A 130 24.84 -4.86 1.31
C TYR A 130 23.41 -4.64 0.76
N ILE A 131 22.58 -3.91 1.50
CA ILE A 131 21.24 -3.49 1.06
C ILE A 131 21.36 -2.22 0.22
N ASP A 132 20.70 -2.24 -0.95
CA ASP A 132 20.70 -1.16 -1.94
C ASP A 132 22.09 -0.49 -2.09
N PRO A 133 23.13 -1.28 -2.43
CA PRO A 133 24.48 -0.79 -2.44
C PRO A 133 24.77 0.05 -3.69
N THR A 134 25.82 0.87 -3.60
CA THR A 134 26.33 1.65 -4.73
C THR A 134 27.05 0.75 -5.75
N PRO A 135 27.23 1.20 -7.01
CA PRO A 135 26.93 2.53 -7.56
C PRO A 135 25.43 2.76 -7.86
N HIS A 136 24.88 3.91 -7.44
CA HIS A 136 23.52 4.36 -7.76
C HIS A 136 23.42 4.94 -9.17
N ASN A 137 23.69 4.07 -10.14
CA ASN A 137 23.77 4.38 -11.56
C ASN A 137 22.46 3.99 -12.29
N LYS A 138 22.43 4.11 -13.62
CA LYS A 138 21.26 3.78 -14.43
C LYS A 138 20.78 2.34 -14.18
N LYS A 139 21.72 1.40 -14.10
CA LYS A 139 21.41 -0.02 -13.89
C LYS A 139 20.78 -0.26 -12.51
N TYR A 140 21.22 0.44 -11.46
CA TYR A 140 20.59 0.40 -10.14
C TYR A 140 19.10 0.79 -10.20
N PHE A 141 18.78 1.95 -10.79
CA PHE A 141 17.38 2.39 -10.92
C PHE A 141 16.55 1.55 -11.90
N GLU A 142 17.15 1.02 -12.98
CA GLU A 142 16.48 0.06 -13.86
C GLU A 142 16.10 -1.24 -13.14
N THR A 143 16.92 -1.67 -12.16
CA THR A 143 16.63 -2.85 -11.34
C THR A 143 15.53 -2.55 -10.29
N HIS A 144 15.51 -1.36 -9.67
CA HIS A 144 14.37 -0.97 -8.80
C HIS A 144 13.05 -0.89 -9.57
N LEU A 145 13.07 -0.35 -10.79
CA LEU A 145 11.87 -0.35 -11.65
C LEU A 145 11.47 -1.76 -12.10
N GLN A 146 12.43 -2.69 -12.18
CA GLN A 146 12.13 -4.11 -12.39
C GLN A 146 11.42 -4.72 -11.18
N ALA A 147 11.90 -4.44 -9.97
CA ALA A 147 11.26 -4.88 -8.74
C ALA A 147 9.85 -4.29 -8.59
N LEU A 148 9.69 -3.00 -8.92
CA LEU A 148 8.39 -2.32 -8.98
C LEU A 148 7.44 -3.00 -9.99
N HIS A 149 7.95 -3.38 -11.15
CA HIS A 149 7.18 -4.14 -12.13
C HIS A 149 6.74 -5.49 -11.55
N HIS A 150 7.63 -6.28 -10.94
CA HIS A 150 7.25 -7.57 -10.35
C HIS A 150 6.16 -7.41 -9.29
N TYR A 151 6.27 -6.39 -8.43
CA TYR A 151 5.28 -6.14 -7.38
C TYR A 151 3.89 -5.84 -7.98
N TRP A 152 3.78 -4.80 -8.81
CA TRP A 152 2.48 -4.43 -9.39
C TRP A 152 1.95 -5.46 -10.39
N TYR A 153 2.83 -6.24 -11.02
CA TYR A 153 2.42 -7.40 -11.82
C TYR A 153 1.76 -8.47 -10.94
N SER A 154 2.34 -8.76 -9.77
CA SER A 154 1.78 -9.71 -8.79
C SER A 154 0.44 -9.20 -8.24
N VAL A 155 0.42 -7.98 -7.69
CA VAL A 155 -0.76 -7.32 -7.10
C VAL A 155 -1.95 -7.24 -8.08
N SER A 156 -1.66 -7.14 -9.37
CA SER A 156 -2.68 -7.04 -10.41
C SER A 156 -3.14 -8.39 -10.97
N ASN A 157 -2.78 -9.51 -10.33
CA ASN A 157 -3.03 -10.86 -10.86
C ASN A 157 -2.48 -11.01 -12.29
N HIS A 158 -1.26 -10.51 -12.50
CA HIS A 158 -0.51 -10.57 -13.76
C HIS A 158 -1.13 -9.74 -14.89
N GLN A 159 -1.96 -8.75 -14.56
CA GLN A 159 -2.65 -7.90 -15.53
C GLN A 159 -1.94 -6.57 -15.80
N LEU A 160 -1.14 -6.02 -14.89
CA LEU A 160 -0.46 -4.74 -15.09
C LEU A 160 1.02 -4.96 -15.39
N VAL A 161 1.42 -4.64 -16.62
CA VAL A 161 2.81 -4.61 -17.04
C VAL A 161 3.32 -3.18 -16.97
N LEU A 162 4.44 -3.00 -16.26
CA LEU A 162 5.17 -1.74 -16.23
C LEU A 162 6.36 -1.86 -17.17
N THR A 163 6.48 -0.91 -18.07
CA THR A 163 7.66 -0.74 -18.93
C THR A 163 8.30 0.59 -18.60
N TYR A 164 9.60 0.73 -18.80
CA TYR A 164 10.29 1.92 -18.34
C TYR A 164 11.51 2.26 -19.20
N ASP A 165 11.87 3.54 -19.16
CA ASP A 165 13.11 4.07 -19.70
C ASP A 165 13.76 4.97 -18.65
N VAL A 166 15.02 4.68 -18.31
CA VAL A 166 15.82 5.55 -17.43
C VAL A 166 16.70 6.47 -18.28
N TRP A 167 16.67 7.75 -17.95
CA TRP A 167 17.39 8.84 -18.60
C TRP A 167 18.29 9.60 -17.61
N PRO A 168 19.45 10.14 -18.06
CA PRO A 168 19.99 10.01 -19.42
C PRO A 168 20.41 8.57 -19.74
N ARG A 169 20.66 8.25 -21.02
CA ARG A 169 20.96 6.87 -21.45
C ARG A 169 22.33 6.36 -21.00
N GLU A 170 23.23 7.28 -20.64
CA GLU A 170 24.55 6.97 -20.12
C GLU A 170 24.46 6.33 -18.73
N ASN A 171 25.27 5.30 -18.46
CA ASN A 171 25.12 4.51 -17.23
C ASN A 171 25.36 5.34 -15.96
N GLU A 172 26.42 6.16 -15.94
CA GLU A 172 26.78 6.99 -14.78
C GLU A 172 26.27 8.44 -14.91
N GLY A 173 25.61 8.79 -16.03
CA GLY A 173 25.12 10.14 -16.28
C GLY A 173 23.85 10.49 -15.50
N SER A 174 23.66 11.78 -15.27
CA SER A 174 22.50 12.41 -14.64
C SER A 174 22.23 13.78 -15.26
N TYR A 175 21.00 14.30 -15.09
CA TYR A 175 20.68 15.69 -15.39
C TYR A 175 21.06 16.57 -14.20
N ARG A 176 22.11 17.37 -14.37
CA ARG A 176 22.63 18.21 -13.29
C ARG A 176 21.99 19.58 -13.24
N LEU A 177 21.23 19.85 -12.19
CA LEU A 177 20.69 21.18 -11.91
C LEU A 177 21.82 22.15 -11.52
N PRO A 178 21.73 23.43 -11.91
CA PRO A 178 22.78 24.42 -11.68
C PRO A 178 22.72 25.06 -10.27
N VAL A 179 22.08 24.38 -9.32
CA VAL A 179 21.86 24.83 -7.94
C VAL A 179 22.15 23.67 -6.98
N MET A 180 22.46 23.98 -5.72
CA MET A 180 22.65 22.97 -4.65
C MET A 180 21.31 22.35 -4.24
N MET A 181 21.32 21.17 -3.62
CA MET A 181 20.08 20.48 -3.23
C MET A 181 19.24 21.31 -2.25
N GLY A 182 19.89 21.94 -1.27
CA GLY A 182 19.24 22.81 -0.29
C GLY A 182 18.46 23.99 -0.90
N HIS A 183 18.67 24.35 -2.18
CA HIS A 183 17.84 25.35 -2.86
C HIS A 183 16.34 25.00 -2.84
N TYR A 184 16.02 23.72 -3.04
CA TYR A 184 14.65 23.23 -3.05
C TYR A 184 14.19 22.72 -1.67
N GLY A 185 15.13 22.36 -0.78
CA GLY A 185 14.83 21.90 0.59
C GLY A 185 14.69 23.01 1.62
N GLU A 186 15.19 24.22 1.33
CA GLU A 186 15.20 25.37 2.25
C GLU A 186 13.83 25.58 2.95
N ASP A 187 13.87 25.87 4.25
CA ASP A 187 12.76 25.92 5.22
C ASP A 187 12.45 24.59 5.93
N GLY A 188 13.10 23.50 5.52
CA GLY A 188 13.04 22.20 6.16
C GLY A 188 11.67 21.50 6.03
N PRO A 189 11.48 20.33 6.68
CA PRO A 189 10.33 19.44 6.43
C PRO A 189 8.99 19.98 6.93
N HIS A 190 9.00 21.09 7.66
CA HIS A 190 7.83 21.72 8.27
C HIS A 190 7.61 23.15 7.77
N GLY A 191 8.33 23.52 6.69
CA GLY A 191 8.14 24.78 6.02
C GLY A 191 6.74 24.86 5.35
N PRO A 192 6.12 26.04 5.29
CA PRO A 192 4.79 26.20 4.67
C PRO A 192 4.79 25.99 3.14
N TYR A 193 5.96 25.90 2.51
CA TYR A 193 6.13 25.83 1.05
C TYR A 193 6.77 24.53 0.55
N VAL A 194 6.92 23.50 1.40
CA VAL A 194 7.61 22.24 1.02
C VAL A 194 7.04 21.64 -0.27
N ALA A 195 5.71 21.52 -0.38
CA ALA A 195 5.07 20.99 -1.58
C ALA A 195 5.31 21.85 -2.84
N GLU A 196 5.35 23.19 -2.68
CA GLU A 196 5.63 24.12 -3.78
C GLU A 196 7.09 23.99 -4.26
N ARG A 197 8.05 23.90 -3.33
CA ARG A 197 9.46 23.75 -3.67
C ARG A 197 9.77 22.41 -4.32
N MET A 198 9.16 21.32 -3.84
CA MET A 198 9.24 20.02 -4.50
C MET A 198 8.65 20.06 -5.92
N ALA A 199 7.55 20.78 -6.13
CA ALA A 199 6.99 20.99 -7.47
C ALA A 199 7.93 21.81 -8.38
N HIS A 200 8.63 22.82 -7.84
CA HIS A 200 9.64 23.57 -8.59
C HIS A 200 10.84 22.69 -8.97
N PHE A 201 11.35 21.87 -8.04
CA PHE A 201 12.37 20.87 -8.36
C PHE A 201 11.92 19.94 -9.47
N PHE A 202 10.69 19.44 -9.39
CA PHE A 202 10.12 18.56 -10.41
C PHE A 202 10.10 19.22 -11.80
N VAL A 203 9.62 20.46 -11.87
CA VAL A 203 9.54 21.24 -13.10
C VAL A 203 10.93 21.52 -13.69
N ASP A 204 11.87 21.96 -12.87
CA ASP A 204 13.24 22.28 -13.32
C ASP A 204 13.96 21.03 -13.84
N ALA A 205 13.81 19.90 -13.15
CA ALA A 205 14.36 18.61 -13.54
C ALA A 205 13.82 18.12 -14.89
N VAL A 206 12.48 18.12 -15.03
CA VAL A 206 11.81 17.70 -16.27
C VAL A 206 12.17 18.63 -17.43
N GLY A 207 12.17 19.96 -17.19
CA GLY A 207 12.54 20.95 -18.19
C GLY A 207 14.00 20.82 -18.63
N LEU A 208 14.91 20.50 -17.71
CA LEU A 208 16.31 20.23 -18.03
C LEU A 208 16.45 18.98 -18.90
N ALA A 209 15.73 17.90 -18.57
CA ALA A 209 15.74 16.66 -19.35
C ALA A 209 15.18 16.86 -20.77
N ASP A 210 14.03 17.54 -20.91
CA ASP A 210 13.42 17.88 -22.21
C ASP A 210 14.38 18.71 -23.09
N SER A 211 15.10 19.65 -22.49
CA SER A 211 16.05 20.52 -23.17
C SER A 211 17.33 19.79 -23.63
N LEU A 212 17.91 18.95 -22.76
CA LEU A 212 19.18 18.27 -23.03
C LEU A 212 19.03 16.96 -23.81
N SER A 213 17.85 16.35 -23.77
CA SER A 213 17.52 15.09 -24.45
C SER A 213 16.24 15.24 -25.26
N PRO A 214 16.25 16.02 -26.37
CA PRO A 214 15.08 16.24 -27.22
C PRO A 214 14.56 14.96 -27.92
N GLU A 215 15.25 13.83 -27.77
CA GLU A 215 14.79 12.51 -28.18
C GLU A 215 13.81 11.84 -27.20
N ILE A 216 13.64 12.38 -25.99
CA ILE A 216 12.57 11.97 -25.10
C ILE A 216 11.26 12.41 -25.76
N ASP A 217 10.33 11.48 -25.90
CA ASP A 217 8.97 11.75 -26.39
C ASP A 217 8.03 11.49 -25.22
N PHE A 218 7.70 12.56 -24.49
CA PHE A 218 6.91 12.48 -23.26
C PHE A 218 5.49 11.97 -23.52
N SER A 219 4.95 12.14 -24.73
CA SER A 219 3.63 11.64 -25.12
C SER A 219 3.48 10.11 -24.98
N ARG A 220 4.60 9.38 -24.94
CA ARG A 220 4.63 7.91 -24.86
C ARG A 220 4.57 7.38 -23.44
N TYR A 221 4.70 8.23 -22.43
CA TYR A 221 4.77 7.82 -21.03
C TYR A 221 3.49 8.17 -20.28
N GLN A 222 3.11 7.30 -19.36
CA GLN A 222 1.96 7.50 -18.47
C GLN A 222 2.43 7.94 -17.08
N SER A 223 3.69 7.77 -16.73
CA SER A 223 4.24 8.23 -15.45
C SER A 223 5.64 8.81 -15.65
N VAL A 224 5.97 9.82 -14.85
CA VAL A 224 7.31 10.41 -14.75
C VAL A 224 7.79 10.22 -13.32
N ILE A 225 8.95 9.61 -13.15
CA ILE A 225 9.61 9.40 -11.85
C ILE A 225 10.94 10.15 -11.88
N LEU A 226 11.19 10.99 -10.89
CA LEU A 226 12.48 11.61 -10.67
C LEU A 226 13.20 10.84 -9.57
N PHE A 227 14.32 10.21 -9.93
CA PHE A 227 15.31 9.77 -8.96
C PHE A 227 16.27 10.92 -8.70
N HIS A 228 16.45 11.33 -7.44
CA HIS A 228 17.37 12.41 -7.08
C HIS A 228 18.52 11.90 -6.21
N ALA A 229 19.68 12.56 -6.30
CA ALA A 229 20.78 12.34 -5.35
C ALA A 229 20.40 12.80 -3.94
N GLY A 230 20.95 12.18 -2.91
CA GLY A 230 20.62 12.41 -1.50
C GLY A 230 19.59 11.42 -0.93
N ALA A 231 19.29 11.58 0.35
CA ALA A 231 18.43 10.66 1.09
C ALA A 231 16.99 11.19 1.27
N ASP A 232 16.12 10.31 1.75
CA ASP A 232 14.72 10.63 2.08
C ASP A 232 14.59 11.43 3.38
N GLN A 233 13.90 12.56 3.35
CA GLN A 233 13.56 13.32 4.55
C GLN A 233 12.75 12.53 5.58
N GLN A 234 12.01 11.49 5.18
CA GLN A 234 11.26 10.62 6.11
C GLN A 234 12.18 9.77 7.00
N GLY A 235 13.40 9.49 6.55
CA GLY A 235 14.38 8.73 7.32
C GLY A 235 15.19 9.56 8.32
N ASN A 236 15.22 10.89 8.15
CA ASN A 236 16.05 11.82 8.91
C ASN A 236 15.68 11.84 10.41
N LEU A 237 16.70 11.70 11.25
CA LEU A 237 16.65 11.83 12.69
C LEU A 237 17.33 13.13 13.14
N ASP A 238 16.50 14.10 13.56
CA ASP A 238 16.90 15.43 14.08
C ASP A 238 17.89 15.44 15.26
N PHE A 239 18.27 14.28 15.80
CA PHE A 239 19.20 14.11 16.92
C PHE A 239 20.47 13.29 16.59
N VAL A 240 20.65 12.83 15.34
CA VAL A 240 21.85 12.10 14.88
C VAL A 240 22.67 13.02 13.97
N GLU A 241 22.32 13.11 12.68
CA GLU A 241 22.85 14.06 11.71
C GLU A 241 21.68 14.73 11.00
N ASP A 242 21.22 15.87 11.55
CA ASP A 242 20.00 16.54 11.08
C ASP A 242 20.21 17.16 9.68
N THR A 243 19.62 16.54 8.68
CA THR A 243 19.59 16.99 7.27
C THR A 243 18.19 17.47 6.87
N PRO A 244 17.71 18.60 7.41
CA PRO A 244 16.31 19.02 7.23
C PRO A 244 15.96 19.42 5.79
N ASP A 245 16.94 19.69 4.94
CA ASP A 245 16.72 20.13 3.57
C ASP A 245 16.72 18.95 2.58
N ASP A 246 16.72 17.70 3.07
CA ASP A 246 16.43 16.51 2.26
C ASP A 246 14.96 16.53 1.78
N PHE A 247 14.67 15.79 0.71
CA PHE A 247 13.32 15.77 0.13
C PHE A 247 12.50 14.61 0.66
N PHE A 248 11.20 14.84 0.87
CA PHE A 248 10.27 13.73 1.04
C PHE A 248 10.19 12.92 -0.24
N SER A 249 10.18 11.59 -0.12
CA SER A 249 9.59 10.74 -1.15
C SER A 249 8.12 11.15 -1.34
N GLY A 250 7.66 11.25 -2.58
CA GLY A 250 6.31 11.80 -2.77
C GLY A 250 5.76 11.86 -4.19
N PHE A 251 4.45 11.69 -4.27
CA PHE A 251 3.65 11.94 -5.45
C PHE A 251 3.14 13.38 -5.45
N LEU A 252 3.34 14.08 -6.55
CA LEU A 252 2.99 15.49 -6.70
C LEU A 252 2.00 15.70 -7.83
N ILE A 253 1.08 16.65 -7.64
CA ILE A 253 0.29 17.24 -8.72
C ILE A 253 0.72 18.68 -8.88
N LEU A 254 1.09 19.05 -10.11
CA LEU A 254 1.41 20.42 -10.45
C LEU A 254 0.13 21.26 -10.49
N THR A 255 0.17 22.45 -9.89
CA THR A 255 -0.93 23.42 -9.96
C THR A 255 -1.22 23.81 -11.40
N ASP A 256 -0.16 24.08 -12.16
CA ASP A 256 -0.20 24.35 -13.60
C ASP A 256 0.57 23.23 -14.32
N PRO A 257 -0.05 22.56 -15.32
CA PRO A 257 0.66 21.55 -16.11
C PRO A 257 1.91 22.12 -16.78
N PHE A 258 3.00 21.36 -16.78
CA PHE A 258 4.27 21.78 -17.35
C PHE A 258 4.41 21.34 -18.82
N PRO A 259 4.59 22.27 -19.78
CA PRO A 259 4.71 21.94 -21.18
C PRO A 259 6.10 21.37 -21.52
N VAL A 260 6.12 20.24 -22.24
CA VAL A 260 7.31 19.57 -22.78
C VAL A 260 7.10 19.23 -24.26
N ASP A 261 8.09 18.65 -24.95
CA ASP A 261 8.00 18.31 -26.37
C ASP A 261 7.61 19.54 -27.23
N PHE A 262 8.27 20.67 -27.01
CA PHE A 262 7.95 21.97 -27.65
C PHE A 262 6.52 22.48 -27.36
N GLY A 263 5.95 22.10 -26.22
CA GLY A 263 4.61 22.47 -25.78
C GLY A 263 3.48 21.64 -26.38
N MET A 264 3.80 20.46 -26.94
CA MET A 264 2.81 19.53 -27.49
C MET A 264 2.25 18.58 -26.43
N VAL A 265 2.97 18.39 -25.34
CA VAL A 265 2.61 17.51 -24.23
C VAL A 265 2.68 18.29 -22.94
N GLU A 266 1.75 18.02 -22.03
CA GLU A 266 1.72 18.63 -20.71
C GLU A 266 1.88 17.54 -19.64
N ILE A 267 2.86 17.72 -18.76
CA ILE A 267 3.04 16.87 -17.59
C ILE A 267 2.28 17.51 -16.42
N GLN A 268 1.45 16.71 -15.75
CA GLN A 268 0.53 17.19 -14.71
C GLN A 268 0.92 16.70 -13.31
N ASP A 269 1.60 15.57 -13.25
CA ASP A 269 1.95 14.88 -12.01
C ASP A 269 3.14 13.96 -12.22
N GLY A 270 3.74 13.52 -11.11
CA GLY A 270 4.83 12.56 -11.11
C GLY A 270 5.35 12.28 -9.71
N LEU A 271 6.35 11.42 -9.63
CA LEU A 271 6.95 10.95 -8.38
C LEU A 271 8.33 11.56 -8.19
N ILE A 272 8.69 11.81 -6.94
CA ILE A 272 10.04 12.13 -6.48
C ILE A 272 10.49 11.04 -5.54
N ILE A 273 11.62 10.43 -5.84
CA ILE A 273 12.18 9.29 -5.11
C ILE A 273 13.69 9.55 -4.93
N PRO A 274 14.25 9.38 -3.73
CA PRO A 274 15.68 9.57 -3.49
C PRO A 274 16.52 8.42 -4.07
N GLU A 275 17.84 8.55 -4.02
CA GLU A 275 18.75 7.46 -4.39
C GLU A 275 18.79 6.38 -3.31
N THR A 276 18.58 6.79 -2.05
CA THR A 276 18.63 5.93 -0.87
C THR A 276 17.64 6.36 0.21
N VAL A 277 17.17 5.40 0.98
CA VAL A 277 16.42 5.61 2.24
C VAL A 277 17.28 5.29 3.46
N SER A 278 18.51 4.80 3.26
CA SER A 278 19.46 4.52 4.35
C SER A 278 20.15 5.80 4.78
N GLN A 279 20.01 6.15 6.06
CA GLN A 279 20.62 7.32 6.70
C GLN A 279 20.61 7.17 8.23
N ASP A 280 21.37 7.97 8.97
CA ASP A 280 21.37 7.98 10.45
C ASP A 280 21.55 6.62 11.12
N ASN A 281 22.38 5.75 10.52
CA ASN A 281 22.58 4.35 10.95
C ASN A 281 21.31 3.48 10.88
N ARG A 282 20.33 3.87 10.06
CA ARG A 282 19.17 3.06 9.71
C ARG A 282 19.33 2.58 8.28
N ILE A 283 19.14 1.28 8.11
CA ILE A 283 19.30 0.61 6.82
C ILE A 283 17.91 0.35 6.28
N GLY A 284 17.65 0.81 5.07
CA GLY A 284 16.40 0.62 4.37
C GLY A 284 16.63 0.28 2.90
N ALA A 285 15.65 -0.39 2.31
CA ALA A 285 15.56 -0.59 0.88
C ALA A 285 14.47 0.30 0.27
N LEU A 286 14.72 0.82 -0.93
CA LEU A 286 13.87 1.80 -1.62
C LEU A 286 12.53 1.19 -2.10
N ASN A 287 12.45 -0.13 -2.21
CA ASN A 287 11.36 -0.83 -2.88
C ASN A 287 9.97 -0.53 -2.30
N SER A 288 9.82 -0.50 -0.98
CA SER A 288 8.50 -0.28 -0.36
C SER A 288 7.98 1.13 -0.61
N GLY A 289 8.81 2.16 -0.38
CA GLY A 289 8.45 3.55 -0.67
C GLY A 289 8.17 3.78 -2.15
N LEU A 290 8.99 3.22 -3.05
CA LEU A 290 8.74 3.30 -4.49
C LEU A 290 7.40 2.65 -4.89
N ALA A 291 7.05 1.51 -4.28
CA ALA A 291 5.78 0.85 -4.53
C ALA A 291 4.59 1.66 -4.00
N HIS A 292 4.69 2.21 -2.78
CA HIS A 292 3.68 3.06 -2.15
C HIS A 292 3.39 4.30 -3.01
N GLU A 293 4.42 5.05 -3.39
CA GLU A 293 4.29 6.26 -4.21
C GLU A 293 3.75 5.96 -5.61
N PHE A 294 4.08 4.79 -6.18
CA PHE A 294 3.46 4.34 -7.43
C PHE A 294 1.98 3.95 -7.23
N GLY A 295 1.58 3.55 -6.03
CA GLY A 295 0.17 3.39 -5.64
C GLY A 295 -0.62 4.69 -5.84
N HIS A 296 -0.07 5.83 -5.42
CA HIS A 296 -0.66 7.15 -5.68
C HIS A 296 -0.75 7.48 -7.17
N GLN A 297 0.24 7.08 -7.97
CA GLN A 297 0.19 7.21 -9.43
C GLN A 297 -0.99 6.43 -10.04
N LEU A 298 -1.34 5.28 -9.47
CA LEU A 298 -2.50 4.47 -9.88
C LEU A 298 -3.84 4.99 -9.31
N GLY A 299 -3.80 5.96 -8.40
CA GLY A 299 -4.97 6.61 -7.79
C GLY A 299 -5.31 6.11 -6.38
N LEU A 300 -4.42 5.35 -5.72
CA LEU A 300 -4.60 4.99 -4.32
C LEU A 300 -4.36 6.19 -3.40
N VAL A 301 -5.09 6.18 -2.29
CA VAL A 301 -5.03 7.17 -1.21
C VAL A 301 -4.25 6.61 -0.04
N ASP A 302 -3.73 7.47 0.82
CA ASP A 302 -3.18 7.06 2.10
C ASP A 302 -4.28 6.58 3.04
N LEU A 303 -4.00 5.44 3.65
CA LEU A 303 -4.82 4.82 4.67
C LEU A 303 -4.22 4.95 6.07
N TYR A 304 -3.15 5.74 6.21
CA TYR A 304 -2.69 6.31 7.47
C TYR A 304 -3.20 7.75 7.68
N ARG A 305 -2.92 8.32 8.86
CA ARG A 305 -3.27 9.70 9.18
C ARG A 305 -2.23 10.68 8.65
N THR A 306 -2.53 11.28 7.50
CA THR A 306 -1.55 12.04 6.70
C THR A 306 -1.00 13.34 7.30
N TYR A 307 -1.57 13.87 8.40
CA TYR A 307 -1.01 15.08 9.02
C TYR A 307 0.10 14.79 10.05
N ASP A 308 0.26 13.55 10.49
CA ASP A 308 1.29 13.15 11.45
C ASP A 308 1.87 11.75 11.21
N PHE A 309 1.55 11.13 10.07
CA PHE A 309 2.01 9.82 9.65
C PHE A 309 1.61 8.67 10.60
N PHE A 310 0.60 8.87 11.46
CA PHE A 310 0.16 7.81 12.36
C PHE A 310 -0.56 6.71 11.58
N THR A 311 -0.09 5.47 11.73
CA THR A 311 -0.78 4.27 11.23
C THR A 311 -2.23 4.20 11.71
N GLN A 312 -3.13 3.76 10.84
CA GLN A 312 -4.56 3.60 11.14
C GLN A 312 -5.09 2.20 10.80
N ILE A 313 -4.36 1.44 9.98
CA ILE A 313 -4.69 0.05 9.64
C ILE A 313 -3.50 -0.92 9.68
N GLY A 314 -2.30 -0.44 10.05
CA GLY A 314 -1.14 -1.29 10.34
C GLY A 314 -0.45 -1.91 9.14
N ASP A 315 0.34 -2.96 9.42
CA ASP A 315 1.20 -3.71 8.49
C ASP A 315 0.41 -4.60 7.50
N PHE A 316 -0.87 -4.31 7.31
CA PHE A 316 -1.78 -5.08 6.49
C PHE A 316 -2.08 -4.39 5.14
N SER A 317 -1.53 -3.20 4.92
CA SER A 317 -1.74 -2.38 3.73
C SER A 317 -0.45 -1.70 3.30
N LEU A 318 -0.21 -1.70 1.98
CA LEU A 318 0.80 -0.87 1.33
C LEU A 318 0.59 0.63 1.63
N MET A 319 -0.67 1.06 1.67
CA MET A 319 -1.04 2.49 1.74
C MET A 319 -1.10 3.02 3.18
N ASP A 320 -0.68 2.23 4.16
CA ASP A 320 -0.46 2.71 5.53
C ASP A 320 1.05 2.97 5.74
N ASN A 321 1.40 3.96 6.55
CA ASN A 321 2.79 4.30 6.88
C ASN A 321 3.56 3.10 7.48
N ASN A 322 2.85 2.19 8.16
CA ASN A 322 3.45 0.98 8.70
C ASN A 322 3.86 -0.04 7.62
N GLY A 323 3.23 -0.02 6.43
CA GLY A 323 3.54 -0.94 5.33
C GLY A 323 5.00 -0.85 4.85
N GLU A 324 5.64 0.31 5.03
CA GLU A 324 7.06 0.53 4.73
C GLU A 324 7.99 0.18 5.91
N SER A 325 7.44 0.13 7.11
CA SER A 325 8.16 -0.03 8.37
C SER A 325 8.33 -1.49 8.81
N VAL A 326 7.91 -2.46 8.01
CA VAL A 326 8.12 -3.88 8.31
C VAL A 326 9.53 -4.30 7.88
N GLY A 327 10.28 -4.89 8.81
CA GLY A 327 11.72 -5.12 8.65
C GLY A 327 12.09 -6.59 8.46
N ALA A 328 13.24 -6.83 7.82
CA ALA A 328 13.91 -8.12 7.76
C ALA A 328 15.22 -8.09 8.57
N ASP A 329 15.46 -9.10 9.42
CA ASP A 329 16.72 -9.29 10.15
C ASP A 329 17.69 -10.07 9.27
N PHE A 330 18.85 -9.52 8.91
CA PHE A 330 19.86 -10.26 8.14
C PHE A 330 21.04 -10.68 9.02
N PRO A 331 21.69 -11.83 8.74
CA PRO A 331 22.71 -12.35 9.63
C PRO A 331 23.86 -11.41 9.97
N ASP A 332 24.29 -10.60 9.01
CA ASP A 332 25.56 -9.88 9.06
C ASP A 332 25.41 -8.35 9.01
N ILE A 333 24.17 -7.83 8.92
CA ILE A 333 23.86 -6.40 8.77
C ILE A 333 23.40 -5.76 10.10
N GLY A 334 22.98 -6.58 11.07
CA GLY A 334 22.37 -6.09 12.31
C GLY A 334 20.84 -6.10 12.26
N PRO A 335 20.18 -5.73 13.37
CA PRO A 335 18.74 -5.96 13.51
C PRO A 335 17.91 -4.95 12.68
N ALA A 336 17.04 -5.50 11.82
CA ALA A 336 15.97 -4.85 11.06
C ALA A 336 16.41 -3.89 9.93
N VAL A 337 16.26 -4.36 8.69
CA VAL A 337 16.29 -3.57 7.46
C VAL A 337 14.85 -3.33 7.00
N PHE A 338 14.45 -2.08 6.83
CA PHE A 338 13.09 -1.70 6.44
C PHE A 338 12.94 -1.60 4.92
N GLY A 339 11.71 -1.56 4.41
CA GLY A 339 11.44 -1.35 2.98
C GLY A 339 11.84 -2.48 2.02
N THR A 340 12.34 -3.61 2.54
CA THR A 340 12.85 -4.74 1.71
C THR A 340 11.79 -5.38 0.82
N LEU A 341 10.58 -5.53 1.34
CA LEU A 341 9.41 -5.95 0.57
C LEU A 341 8.26 -4.99 0.86
N PRO A 342 7.57 -4.48 -0.19
CA PRO A 342 6.28 -3.84 0.00
C PRO A 342 5.24 -4.83 0.51
N VAL A 343 4.49 -4.45 1.54
CA VAL A 343 3.32 -5.22 1.99
C VAL A 343 2.28 -5.27 0.87
N TYR A 344 1.57 -6.40 0.73
CA TYR A 344 0.50 -6.51 -0.27
C TYR A 344 -0.66 -5.55 0.07
N PRO A 345 -1.25 -4.83 -0.91
CA PRO A 345 -2.32 -3.88 -0.63
C PRO A 345 -3.54 -4.62 -0.08
N GLU A 346 -4.28 -3.98 0.82
CA GLU A 346 -5.51 -4.53 1.40
C GLU A 346 -6.66 -4.64 0.39
N ALA A 347 -7.70 -5.37 0.78
CA ALA A 347 -8.85 -5.67 -0.08
C ALA A 347 -9.46 -4.44 -0.77
N TRP A 348 -9.55 -3.29 -0.07
CA TRP A 348 -10.12 -2.08 -0.65
C TRP A 348 -9.25 -1.53 -1.78
N SER A 349 -7.95 -1.35 -1.57
CA SER A 349 -7.03 -0.86 -2.61
C SER A 349 -7.03 -1.74 -3.86
N ARG A 350 -6.99 -3.07 -3.70
CA ARG A 350 -7.02 -3.99 -4.85
C ARG A 350 -8.37 -3.94 -5.59
N ALA A 351 -9.46 -3.86 -4.84
CA ALA A 351 -10.80 -3.70 -5.41
C ALA A 351 -10.96 -2.34 -6.10
N TYR A 352 -10.41 -1.28 -5.50
CA TYR A 352 -10.40 0.06 -6.06
C TYR A 352 -9.67 0.07 -7.40
N LEU A 353 -8.48 -0.52 -7.50
CA LEU A 353 -7.73 -0.63 -8.76
C LEU A 353 -8.33 -1.63 -9.76
N GLY A 354 -9.41 -2.32 -9.40
CA GLY A 354 -10.07 -3.31 -10.25
C GLY A 354 -9.25 -4.59 -10.47
N PHE A 355 -8.26 -4.85 -9.61
CA PHE A 355 -7.42 -6.05 -9.66
C PHE A 355 -8.09 -7.25 -8.99
N SER A 356 -8.84 -6.99 -7.91
CA SER A 356 -9.74 -7.95 -7.30
C SER A 356 -11.19 -7.51 -7.54
N VAL A 357 -12.07 -8.42 -7.96
CA VAL A 357 -13.50 -8.12 -8.14
C VAL A 357 -14.27 -8.64 -6.93
N PRO A 358 -14.80 -7.77 -6.04
CA PRO A 358 -15.50 -8.24 -4.85
C PRO A 358 -16.79 -8.98 -5.21
N LYS A 359 -16.96 -10.20 -4.66
CA LYS A 359 -18.24 -10.92 -4.73
C LYS A 359 -19.15 -10.35 -3.65
N GLU A 360 -20.21 -9.66 -4.06
CA GLU A 360 -21.21 -9.14 -3.12
C GLU A 360 -22.13 -10.28 -2.63
N ILE A 361 -22.20 -10.48 -1.31
CA ILE A 361 -22.99 -11.55 -0.69
C ILE A 361 -23.79 -10.96 0.49
N SER A 362 -25.05 -11.37 0.61
CA SER A 362 -25.91 -11.01 1.76
C SER A 362 -26.26 -12.22 2.64
N ASN A 363 -26.43 -13.40 2.05
CA ASN A 363 -26.70 -14.66 2.75
C ASN A 363 -26.16 -15.82 1.91
N GLU A 364 -25.21 -16.59 2.44
CA GLU A 364 -24.64 -17.78 1.80
C GLU A 364 -23.93 -18.61 2.87
N ASP A 365 -24.19 -19.91 2.91
CA ASP A 365 -23.46 -20.84 3.78
C ASP A 365 -22.20 -21.31 3.07
N SER A 366 -21.12 -21.53 3.83
CA SER A 366 -19.85 -22.07 3.35
C SER A 366 -19.25 -21.27 2.18
N VAL A 367 -19.25 -19.95 2.29
CA VAL A 367 -18.56 -19.04 1.37
C VAL A 367 -17.08 -19.36 1.36
N GLU A 368 -16.53 -19.72 0.20
CA GLU A 368 -15.10 -19.94 0.01
C GLU A 368 -14.39 -18.62 -0.35
N VAL A 369 -13.28 -18.33 0.32
CA VAL A 369 -12.39 -17.21 0.02
C VAL A 369 -10.96 -17.71 -0.11
N ILE A 370 -10.38 -17.51 -1.29
CA ILE A 370 -8.99 -17.88 -1.58
C ILE A 370 -8.03 -16.82 -1.02
N ALA A 371 -6.80 -17.22 -0.71
CA ALA A 371 -5.77 -16.29 -0.27
C ALA A 371 -5.50 -15.22 -1.34
N ALA A 372 -5.29 -13.98 -0.90
CA ALA A 372 -5.22 -12.79 -1.75
C ALA A 372 -4.11 -12.82 -2.81
N GLU A 373 -3.00 -13.51 -2.53
CA GLU A 373 -1.85 -13.67 -3.42
C GLU A 373 -1.89 -14.99 -4.20
N MET A 374 -2.91 -15.84 -3.98
CA MET A 374 -3.02 -17.10 -4.69
C MET A 374 -3.46 -16.85 -6.13
N VAL A 375 -2.55 -17.04 -7.10
CA VAL A 375 -2.83 -16.89 -8.54
C VAL A 375 -3.70 -18.04 -9.06
N ARG A 376 -4.98 -18.02 -8.71
CA ARG A 376 -5.97 -19.04 -9.06
C ARG A 376 -7.36 -18.42 -9.17
N ASN A 377 -8.19 -18.96 -10.05
CA ASN A 377 -9.61 -18.60 -10.09
C ASN A 377 -10.30 -18.91 -8.76
N GLY A 378 -10.92 -17.88 -8.17
CA GLY A 378 -11.69 -17.97 -6.93
C GLY A 378 -12.18 -16.60 -6.49
N VAL A 379 -12.81 -16.55 -5.32
CA VAL A 379 -13.24 -15.30 -4.70
C VAL A 379 -12.12 -14.83 -3.76
N GLU A 380 -11.43 -13.74 -4.13
CA GLU A 380 -10.38 -13.14 -3.30
C GLU A 380 -10.95 -12.20 -2.24
N VAL A 381 -12.03 -11.51 -2.58
CA VAL A 381 -12.67 -10.50 -1.75
C VAL A 381 -14.18 -10.73 -1.72
N VAL A 382 -14.75 -10.84 -0.52
CA VAL A 382 -16.20 -10.84 -0.31
C VAL A 382 -16.63 -9.48 0.19
N LYS A 383 -17.62 -8.88 -0.48
CA LYS A 383 -18.25 -7.63 -0.04
C LYS A 383 -19.57 -7.94 0.64
N VAL A 384 -19.75 -7.44 1.86
CA VAL A 384 -20.99 -7.57 2.63
C VAL A 384 -21.57 -6.18 2.88
N PRO A 385 -22.63 -5.78 2.16
CA PRO A 385 -23.24 -4.45 2.30
C PRO A 385 -23.90 -4.26 3.68
N ILE A 386 -23.51 -3.19 4.38
CA ILE A 386 -24.25 -2.70 5.56
C ILE A 386 -25.35 -1.77 5.08
N ASP A 387 -24.98 -0.78 4.25
CA ASP A 387 -25.84 0.12 3.49
C ASP A 387 -25.21 0.46 2.11
N ALA A 388 -25.67 1.54 1.47
CA ALA A 388 -25.20 1.92 0.13
C ALA A 388 -23.78 2.49 0.10
N ASN A 389 -23.28 2.97 1.24
CA ASN A 389 -22.00 3.64 1.39
C ASN A 389 -21.11 2.94 2.42
N GLU A 390 -21.68 2.07 3.25
CA GLU A 390 -20.95 1.30 4.26
C GLU A 390 -21.01 -0.20 3.99
N TYR A 391 -19.88 -0.88 4.06
CA TYR A 391 -19.78 -2.32 3.85
C TYR A 391 -18.56 -2.93 4.52
N PHE A 392 -18.58 -4.25 4.68
CA PHE A 392 -17.41 -5.03 5.03
C PHE A 392 -16.77 -5.62 3.76
N LEU A 393 -15.43 -5.62 3.69
CA LEU A 393 -14.65 -6.44 2.77
C LEU A 393 -13.92 -7.53 3.57
N LEU A 394 -14.09 -8.78 3.19
CA LEU A 394 -13.40 -9.92 3.79
C LEU A 394 -12.40 -10.47 2.79
N GLU A 395 -11.16 -10.66 3.22
CA GLU A 395 -10.10 -11.28 2.43
C GLU A 395 -9.32 -12.29 3.27
N ASN A 396 -8.82 -13.36 2.64
CA ASN A 396 -7.92 -14.32 3.28
C ASN A 396 -6.47 -13.91 3.01
N ARG A 397 -5.68 -13.69 4.07
CA ARG A 397 -4.27 -13.27 3.97
C ARG A 397 -3.34 -14.34 4.56
N ARG A 398 -2.26 -14.63 3.83
CA ARG A 398 -1.37 -15.76 4.05
C ARG A 398 0.04 -15.40 3.59
N TRP A 399 1.03 -15.62 4.44
CA TRP A 399 2.46 -15.45 4.11
C TRP A 399 3.01 -16.51 3.14
N GLU A 400 2.31 -17.64 2.97
CA GLU A 400 2.70 -18.73 2.07
C GLU A 400 1.44 -19.31 1.40
N VAL A 401 1.39 -19.25 0.07
CA VAL A 401 0.23 -19.62 -0.75
C VAL A 401 0.53 -20.65 -1.83
N ASP A 402 1.80 -20.84 -2.20
CA ASP A 402 2.16 -21.60 -3.39
C ASP A 402 2.07 -23.12 -3.17
N PHE A 403 2.08 -23.60 -1.91
CA PHE A 403 1.90 -25.02 -1.55
C PHE A 403 2.68 -25.96 -2.48
N VAL A 404 3.94 -25.62 -2.77
CA VAL A 404 4.76 -26.50 -3.60
C VAL A 404 5.51 -27.44 -2.66
N ASP A 405 5.10 -28.70 -2.65
CA ASP A 405 5.70 -29.85 -1.92
C ASP A 405 7.12 -30.18 -2.47
N VAL A 406 8.00 -29.17 -2.61
CA VAL A 406 9.35 -29.24 -3.21
C VAL A 406 10.43 -29.40 -2.14
N GLY A 407 10.21 -30.24 -1.12
CA GLY A 407 11.25 -30.55 -0.13
C GLY A 407 11.76 -29.34 0.68
N ASP A 408 12.98 -29.41 1.22
CA ASP A 408 13.63 -28.29 1.93
C ASP A 408 14.03 -27.18 0.93
N TYR A 409 13.17 -26.19 0.74
CA TYR A 409 13.51 -24.90 0.14
C TYR A 409 13.62 -23.84 1.23
N SER A 410 14.43 -22.80 0.98
CA SER A 410 14.54 -21.65 1.88
C SER A 410 13.76 -20.48 1.30
N ASP A 411 12.94 -19.85 2.13
CA ASP A 411 12.33 -18.56 1.81
C ASP A 411 13.43 -17.51 1.78
N ILE A 412 13.52 -16.81 0.65
CA ILE A 412 14.56 -15.82 0.40
C ILE A 412 13.98 -14.55 -0.21
N LEU A 413 14.75 -13.47 -0.12
CA LEU A 413 14.62 -12.35 -1.05
C LEU A 413 15.68 -12.54 -2.14
N ILE A 414 15.27 -12.42 -3.39
CA ILE A 414 16.17 -12.57 -4.53
C ILE A 414 16.71 -11.19 -4.88
N GLY A 415 18.02 -10.99 -4.76
CA GLY A 415 18.71 -9.80 -5.22
C GLY A 415 19.19 -9.95 -6.67
N ASP A 416 19.30 -8.82 -7.38
CA ASP A 416 20.03 -8.74 -8.64
C ASP A 416 21.53 -8.91 -8.40
N LYS A 417 22.17 -9.71 -9.24
CA LYS A 417 23.59 -10.04 -9.11
C LYS A 417 24.51 -8.84 -9.21
N GLU A 418 24.17 -7.92 -10.10
CA GLU A 418 25.02 -6.80 -10.48
C GLU A 418 24.84 -5.65 -9.49
N THR A 419 23.59 -5.35 -9.15
CA THR A 419 23.25 -4.16 -8.36
C THR A 419 22.97 -4.44 -6.89
N GLY A 420 22.73 -5.69 -6.47
CA GLY A 420 22.33 -6.02 -5.09
C GLY A 420 20.88 -5.63 -4.73
N VAL A 421 20.22 -4.84 -5.58
CA VAL A 421 18.80 -4.46 -5.43
C VAL A 421 17.91 -5.71 -5.30
N ILE A 422 17.01 -5.66 -4.33
CA ILE A 422 16.03 -6.73 -4.08
C ILE A 422 15.00 -6.75 -5.20
N LEU A 423 14.85 -7.87 -5.91
CA LEU A 423 13.87 -8.04 -6.99
C LEU A 423 12.49 -8.49 -6.53
N GLY A 424 12.41 -9.09 -5.34
CA GLY A 424 11.16 -9.59 -4.77
C GLY A 424 11.34 -10.87 -3.94
N PRO A 425 10.23 -11.43 -3.44
CA PRO A 425 10.22 -12.69 -2.74
C PRO A 425 10.46 -13.85 -3.71
N GLY A 426 11.00 -14.94 -3.18
CA GLY A 426 11.14 -16.16 -3.95
C GLY A 426 11.68 -17.33 -3.13
N TYR A 427 12.05 -18.38 -3.86
CA TYR A 427 12.65 -19.59 -3.32
C TYR A 427 13.98 -19.89 -4.00
N ALA A 428 14.90 -20.50 -3.24
CA ALA A 428 16.10 -21.12 -3.78
C ALA A 428 16.11 -22.62 -3.53
N TYR A 429 16.51 -23.38 -4.56
CA TYR A 429 16.79 -24.81 -4.47
C TYR A 429 18.23 -25.12 -4.92
N PHE A 430 18.86 -26.08 -4.26
CA PHE A 430 20.29 -26.41 -4.40
C PHE A 430 20.51 -27.83 -4.96
N PRO A 431 20.25 -28.08 -6.27
CA PRO A 431 20.42 -29.40 -6.86
C PRO A 431 21.91 -29.68 -7.12
N GLY A 432 22.57 -30.33 -6.17
CA GLY A 432 23.99 -30.67 -6.32
C GLY A 432 24.90 -29.46 -6.11
N ALA A 433 25.46 -28.91 -7.19
CA ALA A 433 26.35 -27.75 -7.14
C ALA A 433 25.75 -26.49 -7.81
N ASP A 434 24.56 -26.60 -8.39
CA ASP A 434 23.84 -25.46 -8.95
C ASP A 434 22.94 -24.84 -7.89
N THR A 435 22.62 -23.56 -8.07
CA THR A 435 21.56 -22.88 -7.31
C THR A 435 20.54 -22.35 -8.29
N VAL A 436 19.27 -22.66 -8.07
CA VAL A 436 18.19 -22.15 -8.90
C VAL A 436 17.25 -21.33 -8.05
N LYS A 437 16.91 -20.16 -8.60
CA LYS A 437 16.14 -19.11 -7.95
C LYS A 437 14.84 -18.90 -8.70
N VAL A 438 13.74 -18.87 -7.99
CA VAL A 438 12.41 -18.66 -8.56
C VAL A 438 11.76 -17.53 -7.78
N LEU A 439 11.54 -16.40 -8.45
CA LEU A 439 10.69 -15.34 -7.91
C LEU A 439 9.26 -15.86 -7.78
N ASN A 440 8.55 -15.41 -6.77
CA ASN A 440 7.14 -15.67 -6.58
C ASN A 440 6.40 -14.40 -6.17
N ASP A 441 5.10 -14.55 -5.92
CA ASP A 441 4.18 -13.43 -5.73
C ASP A 441 3.87 -13.19 -4.23
N GLU A 442 4.67 -13.77 -3.34
CA GLU A 442 4.41 -13.84 -1.89
C GLU A 442 4.91 -12.60 -1.13
N TYR A 443 4.26 -11.46 -1.34
CA TYR A 443 4.63 -10.20 -0.67
C TYR A 443 4.11 -10.12 0.77
N ASP A 444 3.14 -10.95 1.15
CA ASP A 444 2.60 -11.11 2.50
C ASP A 444 3.54 -11.84 3.48
N ARG A 445 4.78 -12.15 3.08
CA ARG A 445 5.79 -12.79 3.95
C ARG A 445 6.05 -12.04 5.25
N LEU A 446 5.83 -10.74 5.23
CA LEU A 446 6.04 -9.86 6.38
C LEU A 446 4.82 -9.82 7.34
N LEU A 447 3.69 -10.43 6.96
CA LEU A 447 2.44 -10.34 7.71
C LEU A 447 2.53 -10.97 9.11
N PRO A 448 1.67 -10.50 10.03
CA PRO A 448 1.80 -10.92 11.41
C PRO A 448 1.35 -12.35 11.70
N GLY A 449 0.54 -12.93 10.81
CA GLY A 449 -0.06 -14.24 10.94
C GLY A 449 -0.82 -14.67 9.68
N ASN A 450 -1.84 -15.51 9.87
CA ASN A 450 -2.68 -16.03 8.81
C ASN A 450 -4.15 -15.99 9.22
N GLY A 451 -5.04 -15.67 8.29
CA GLY A 451 -6.48 -15.70 8.53
C GLY A 451 -7.25 -14.72 7.66
N ILE A 452 -8.52 -14.56 7.96
CA ILE A 452 -9.35 -13.54 7.32
C ILE A 452 -9.08 -12.19 7.98
N LEU A 453 -8.83 -11.16 7.17
CA LEU A 453 -8.96 -9.76 7.59
C LEU A 453 -10.34 -9.26 7.17
N ILE A 454 -10.97 -8.50 8.04
CA ILE A 454 -12.28 -7.89 7.80
C ILE A 454 -12.12 -6.38 7.87
N TRP A 455 -12.41 -5.71 6.77
CA TRP A 455 -12.28 -4.27 6.60
C TRP A 455 -13.65 -3.63 6.59
N ARG A 456 -13.90 -2.65 7.44
CA ARG A 456 -15.07 -1.78 7.31
C ARG A 456 -14.70 -0.59 6.44
N VAL A 457 -15.51 -0.34 5.42
CA VAL A 457 -15.38 0.81 4.52
C VAL A 457 -16.59 1.72 4.68
N ASP A 458 -16.38 3.01 4.92
CA ASP A 458 -17.42 4.05 4.99
C ASP A 458 -17.16 5.13 3.91
N GLU A 459 -17.74 4.93 2.73
CA GLU A 459 -17.54 5.81 1.57
C GLU A 459 -18.09 7.23 1.77
N VAL A 460 -18.94 7.48 2.79
CA VAL A 460 -19.37 8.85 3.11
C VAL A 460 -18.16 9.72 3.45
N VAL A 461 -17.12 9.14 4.06
CA VAL A 461 -15.90 9.86 4.45
C VAL A 461 -15.22 10.49 3.24
N CYS A 462 -15.30 9.87 2.06
CA CYS A 462 -14.75 10.44 0.82
C CYS A 462 -15.33 11.80 0.45
N TYR A 463 -16.59 12.06 0.84
CA TYR A 463 -17.33 13.28 0.46
C TYR A 463 -17.22 14.40 1.49
N LEU A 464 -16.77 14.09 2.71
CA LEU A 464 -16.55 15.08 3.75
C LEU A 464 -15.36 15.98 3.38
N ASP A 465 -15.23 17.11 4.06
CA ASP A 465 -14.15 18.08 3.87
C ASP A 465 -13.61 18.48 5.25
N TYR A 466 -12.65 17.69 5.76
CA TYR A 466 -12.07 17.93 7.08
C TYR A 466 -11.15 19.15 7.14
N VAL A 467 -10.63 19.60 5.99
CA VAL A 467 -9.72 20.75 5.91
C VAL A 467 -10.45 22.08 5.59
N GLY A 468 -11.72 22.03 5.21
CA GLY A 468 -12.56 23.20 4.93
C GLY A 468 -12.17 23.96 3.66
N ASN A 469 -11.48 23.31 2.72
CA ASN A 469 -10.96 23.95 1.50
C ASN A 469 -11.89 23.78 0.28
N ARG A 470 -13.10 23.23 0.47
CA ARG A 470 -14.10 22.90 -0.57
C ARG A 470 -13.67 21.79 -1.52
N SER A 471 -12.60 21.09 -1.20
CA SER A 471 -12.23 19.82 -1.81
C SER A 471 -12.60 18.70 -0.85
N ASN A 472 -12.99 17.55 -1.37
CA ASN A 472 -13.40 16.44 -0.53
C ASN A 472 -12.16 15.70 0.04
N ASN A 473 -12.38 14.86 1.05
CA ASN A 473 -11.31 14.15 1.74
C ASN A 473 -10.54 13.19 0.83
N PHE A 474 -11.19 12.64 -0.20
CA PHE A 474 -10.52 11.76 -1.16
C PHE A 474 -9.44 12.53 -1.93
N LEU A 475 -9.80 13.69 -2.51
CA LEU A 475 -8.87 14.53 -3.26
C LEU A 475 -7.82 15.22 -2.38
N ASN A 476 -8.15 15.47 -1.12
CA ASN A 476 -7.22 16.00 -0.14
C ASN A 476 -6.36 14.92 0.52
N ASN A 477 -6.60 13.63 0.27
CA ASN A 477 -5.88 12.54 0.93
C ASN A 477 -5.97 12.63 2.48
N THR A 478 -7.17 12.85 3.01
CA THR A 478 -7.46 13.07 4.45
C THR A 478 -8.49 12.09 5.01
N LEU A 479 -8.57 10.89 4.43
CA LEU A 479 -9.64 9.91 4.67
C LEU A 479 -9.63 9.28 6.08
N GLN A 480 -8.52 9.41 6.82
CA GLN A 480 -8.36 8.80 8.14
C GLN A 480 -8.18 9.83 9.27
N TRP A 481 -8.49 11.10 9.04
CA TRP A 481 -8.23 12.17 10.01
C TRP A 481 -9.21 12.18 11.19
N ASP A 482 -10.46 11.76 10.96
CA ASP A 482 -11.47 11.70 12.02
C ASP A 482 -11.35 10.37 12.79
N PRO A 483 -10.95 10.40 14.06
CA PRO A 483 -10.78 9.19 14.87
C PRO A 483 -12.10 8.43 15.07
N ASP A 484 -13.23 9.13 15.03
CA ASP A 484 -14.56 8.59 15.28
C ASP A 484 -15.25 8.11 13.98
N ARG A 485 -14.74 8.52 12.81
CA ARG A 485 -15.31 8.18 11.51
C ARG A 485 -14.25 8.10 10.40
N ARG A 486 -13.57 6.96 10.35
CA ARG A 486 -12.55 6.62 9.36
C ARG A 486 -13.12 6.03 8.08
N PHE A 487 -12.41 6.22 6.96
CA PHE A 487 -12.79 5.64 5.68
C PHE A 487 -12.62 4.13 5.66
N VAL A 488 -11.44 3.62 6.04
CA VAL A 488 -11.16 2.18 6.17
C VAL A 488 -10.76 1.88 7.61
N THR A 489 -11.34 0.84 8.19
CA THR A 489 -11.00 0.35 9.52
C THR A 489 -10.80 -1.16 9.50
N LEU A 490 -9.71 -1.64 10.08
CA LEU A 490 -9.54 -3.06 10.37
C LEU A 490 -10.46 -3.46 11.53
N MET A 491 -11.29 -4.48 11.33
CA MET A 491 -12.05 -5.09 12.41
C MET A 491 -11.17 -6.14 13.09
N GLU A 492 -10.38 -5.70 14.07
CA GLU A 492 -9.36 -6.51 14.75
C GLU A 492 -9.99 -7.68 15.51
N ALA A 493 -9.65 -8.91 15.11
CA ALA A 493 -10.41 -10.07 15.53
C ALA A 493 -10.42 -10.30 17.04
N ASP A 494 -9.39 -9.94 17.79
CA ASP A 494 -9.31 -10.11 19.24
C ASP A 494 -10.09 -9.05 20.05
N GLY A 495 -10.59 -8.01 19.37
CA GLY A 495 -11.33 -6.91 19.98
C GLY A 495 -10.46 -5.95 20.80
N ILE A 496 -9.14 -6.03 20.65
CA ILE A 496 -8.19 -5.02 21.13
C ILE A 496 -8.00 -4.03 19.98
N ILE A 497 -8.23 -2.75 20.27
CA ILE A 497 -7.99 -1.70 19.29
C ILE A 497 -6.49 -1.39 19.33
N ASP A 498 -5.72 -2.00 18.45
CA ASP A 498 -4.31 -1.66 18.24
C ASP A 498 -4.17 -0.55 17.20
N PHE A 499 -5.15 -0.39 16.29
CA PHE A 499 -5.13 0.65 15.27
C PHE A 499 -6.34 1.59 15.29
N GLY A 500 -6.03 2.88 15.17
CA GLY A 500 -7.01 3.92 14.91
C GLY A 500 -7.22 4.90 16.06
N GLY A 501 -7.60 6.12 15.70
CA GLY A 501 -7.82 7.19 16.64
C GLY A 501 -6.51 7.78 17.16
N ASN A 502 -6.38 7.96 18.48
CA ASN A 502 -5.15 8.45 19.13
C ASN A 502 -4.29 7.32 19.72
N TYR A 503 -4.69 6.06 19.51
CA TYR A 503 -4.00 4.89 20.04
C TYR A 503 -3.40 4.11 18.89
N HIS A 504 -2.13 3.73 19.04
CA HIS A 504 -1.51 2.73 18.21
C HIS A 504 -0.70 1.80 19.11
N ALA A 505 -0.82 0.50 18.88
CA ALA A 505 0.00 -0.50 19.55
C ALA A 505 0.67 -1.39 18.51
N GLY A 506 1.87 -0.98 18.10
CA GLY A 506 2.71 -1.87 17.29
C GLY A 506 2.41 -1.79 15.79
N TYR A 507 2.33 -2.99 15.25
CA TYR A 507 2.46 -3.37 13.85
C TYR A 507 1.40 -4.43 13.49
N GLY A 508 0.44 -4.61 14.39
CA GLY A 508 -0.58 -5.64 14.29
C GLY A 508 -0.06 -7.01 14.69
N SER A 509 -0.98 -7.95 14.78
CA SER A 509 -0.76 -9.25 15.37
C SER A 509 -1.51 -10.35 14.63
N ALA A 510 -1.08 -11.59 14.85
CA ALA A 510 -1.86 -12.74 14.40
C ALA A 510 -3.21 -12.86 15.13
N ALA A 511 -3.42 -12.12 16.22
CA ALA A 511 -4.69 -12.10 16.95
C ALA A 511 -5.74 -11.21 16.26
N ASP A 512 -5.31 -10.29 15.39
CA ASP A 512 -6.19 -9.39 14.63
C ASP A 512 -6.87 -10.12 13.47
N MET A 513 -6.39 -11.32 13.11
CA MET A 513 -6.87 -12.12 11.99
C MET A 513 -7.89 -13.18 12.44
N TRP A 514 -9.05 -13.20 11.77
CA TRP A 514 -10.15 -14.10 12.07
C TRP A 514 -9.89 -15.52 11.57
N ARG A 515 -10.02 -16.52 12.46
CA ARG A 515 -9.87 -17.95 12.13
C ARG A 515 -10.36 -18.85 13.27
N ARG A 516 -10.67 -20.11 12.96
CA ARG A 516 -10.84 -21.16 13.97
C ARG A 516 -9.54 -21.38 14.75
N GLY A 517 -9.63 -21.25 16.07
CA GLY A 517 -8.47 -21.25 16.98
C GLY A 517 -8.04 -19.84 17.42
N ASN A 518 -8.62 -18.81 16.81
CA ASN A 518 -8.73 -17.44 17.32
C ASN A 518 -10.24 -17.10 17.42
N ASN A 519 -10.64 -15.85 17.16
CA ASN A 519 -12.03 -15.51 16.95
C ASN A 519 -12.51 -15.96 15.55
N SER A 520 -13.63 -16.67 15.53
CA SER A 520 -14.21 -17.30 14.35
C SER A 520 -15.65 -16.86 14.06
N ASN A 521 -16.12 -15.85 14.80
CA ASN A 521 -17.47 -15.31 14.67
C ASN A 521 -17.39 -13.78 14.80
N PHE A 522 -17.83 -13.07 13.78
CA PHE A 522 -17.98 -11.62 13.74
C PHE A 522 -19.48 -11.32 13.55
N THR A 523 -20.13 -10.81 14.59
CA THR A 523 -21.59 -10.72 14.72
C THR A 523 -21.97 -9.44 15.46
N PRO A 524 -23.28 -9.09 15.57
CA PRO A 524 -23.69 -7.94 16.37
C PRO A 524 -23.45 -8.10 17.88
N TYR A 525 -23.07 -9.30 18.33
CA TYR A 525 -22.89 -9.65 19.75
C TYR A 525 -21.45 -10.00 20.12
N THR A 526 -20.50 -9.79 19.19
CA THR A 526 -19.07 -10.02 19.43
C THR A 526 -18.35 -8.70 19.71
N ASN A 527 -17.09 -8.77 20.13
CA ASN A 527 -16.18 -7.63 20.16
C ASN A 527 -14.99 -7.95 19.26
N PRO A 528 -14.80 -7.24 18.13
CA PRO A 528 -15.65 -6.16 17.62
C PRO A 528 -17.02 -6.66 17.13
N ALA A 529 -17.98 -5.75 17.05
CA ALA A 529 -19.35 -6.02 16.59
C ALA A 529 -19.53 -5.63 15.11
N THR A 530 -20.46 -6.26 14.40
CA THR A 530 -20.83 -5.94 13.00
C THR A 530 -21.67 -4.66 12.88
N GLU A 531 -21.67 -3.79 13.88
CA GLU A 531 -22.45 -2.54 13.85
C GLU A 531 -21.96 -1.60 12.75
N SER A 532 -22.88 -0.81 12.21
CA SER A 532 -22.53 0.29 11.32
C SER A 532 -21.65 1.31 12.05
N ASN A 533 -20.96 2.15 11.30
CA ASN A 533 -20.09 3.18 11.86
C ASN A 533 -20.85 4.19 12.75
N LEU A 534 -22.17 4.29 12.56
CA LEU A 534 -23.07 5.10 13.39
C LEU A 534 -23.71 4.31 14.56
N GLY A 535 -23.29 3.06 14.80
CA GLY A 535 -23.77 2.20 15.88
C GLY A 535 -25.10 1.49 15.59
N ALA A 536 -25.56 1.46 14.34
CA ALA A 536 -26.76 0.71 13.99
C ALA A 536 -26.45 -0.79 13.91
N ASN A 537 -27.31 -1.63 14.48
CA ASN A 537 -27.15 -3.07 14.35
C ASN A 537 -27.40 -3.50 12.89
N SER A 538 -26.35 -4.00 12.23
CA SER A 538 -26.42 -4.40 10.81
C SER A 538 -27.20 -5.69 10.56
N GLN A 539 -27.40 -6.49 11.63
CA GLN A 539 -27.94 -7.85 11.59
C GLN A 539 -27.05 -8.84 10.81
N ILE A 540 -25.80 -8.49 10.51
CA ILE A 540 -24.86 -9.33 9.76
C ILE A 540 -24.14 -10.28 10.71
N TYR A 541 -24.10 -11.56 10.35
CA TYR A 541 -23.40 -12.63 11.06
C TYR A 541 -22.43 -13.31 10.10
N VAL A 542 -21.13 -13.21 10.40
CA VAL A 542 -20.07 -14.00 9.78
C VAL A 542 -19.63 -15.03 10.81
N THR A 543 -19.95 -16.29 10.60
CA THR A 543 -19.75 -17.36 11.58
C THR A 543 -19.00 -18.54 11.00
N GLU A 544 -18.58 -19.47 11.87
CA GLU A 544 -17.91 -20.71 11.47
C GLU A 544 -16.67 -20.49 10.59
N ILE A 545 -15.97 -19.37 10.76
CA ILE A 545 -14.73 -19.08 10.04
C ILE A 545 -13.76 -20.23 10.26
N SER A 546 -13.28 -20.83 9.16
CA SER A 546 -12.47 -22.03 9.15
C SER A 546 -11.10 -21.82 9.80
N ARG A 547 -10.31 -22.89 9.90
CA ARG A 547 -8.87 -22.75 10.21
C ARG A 547 -8.20 -21.98 9.08
N ALA A 548 -7.11 -21.29 9.40
CA ALA A 548 -6.31 -20.60 8.41
C ALA A 548 -5.70 -21.59 7.41
N ASP A 549 -5.95 -21.35 6.14
CA ASP A 549 -5.53 -22.17 4.99
C ASP A 549 -5.50 -21.27 3.73
N THR A 550 -5.03 -21.76 2.59
CA THR A 550 -5.10 -21.01 1.32
C THR A 550 -6.52 -20.82 0.82
N VAL A 551 -7.44 -21.69 1.24
CA VAL A 551 -8.88 -21.50 1.02
C VAL A 551 -9.57 -21.56 2.37
N MET A 552 -10.13 -20.45 2.80
CA MET A 552 -10.90 -20.37 4.04
C MET A 552 -12.39 -20.34 3.72
N THR A 553 -13.19 -20.80 4.69
CA THR A 553 -14.66 -20.79 4.57
C THR A 553 -15.31 -20.11 5.75
N PHE A 554 -16.49 -19.54 5.54
CA PHE A 554 -17.38 -19.03 6.60
C PHE A 554 -18.84 -19.08 6.16
N ASP A 555 -19.75 -19.02 7.13
CA ASP A 555 -21.18 -18.83 6.87
C ASP A 555 -21.53 -17.35 7.01
N LEU A 556 -22.27 -16.80 6.05
CA LEU A 556 -22.76 -15.43 6.07
C LEU A 556 -24.27 -15.42 6.12
N SER A 557 -24.84 -14.76 7.12
CA SER A 557 -26.29 -14.57 7.21
C SER A 557 -26.67 -13.19 7.71
N ARG A 558 -27.90 -12.78 7.39
CA ARG A 558 -28.53 -11.56 7.89
C ARG A 558 -29.88 -11.90 8.51
N GLU A 559 -30.02 -11.69 9.82
CA GLU A 559 -31.25 -12.08 10.56
C GLU A 559 -32.50 -11.34 10.06
N ILE A 560 -32.34 -10.09 9.66
CA ILE A 560 -33.41 -9.28 9.05
C ILE A 560 -32.92 -8.80 7.70
N SER A 561 -33.51 -9.34 6.64
CA SER A 561 -33.25 -8.93 5.26
C SER A 561 -34.57 -8.80 4.52
N GLN A 562 -34.74 -7.68 3.82
CA GLN A 562 -35.87 -7.41 2.93
C GLN A 562 -35.28 -7.04 1.56
N ALA A 563 -35.78 -7.67 0.49
CA ALA A 563 -35.34 -7.34 -0.86
C ALA A 563 -35.57 -5.85 -1.14
N GLY A 564 -34.58 -5.20 -1.75
CA GLY A 564 -34.56 -3.76 -1.95
C GLY A 564 -34.22 -2.93 -0.72
N TRP A 565 -33.85 -3.54 0.41
CA TRP A 565 -33.29 -2.83 1.58
C TRP A 565 -31.89 -3.34 1.90
N PRO A 566 -31.03 -2.51 2.50
CA PRO A 566 -31.25 -1.13 2.99
C PRO A 566 -31.37 -0.07 1.87
N GLN A 567 -31.94 1.09 2.20
CA GLN A 567 -32.08 2.25 1.31
C GLN A 567 -31.27 3.44 1.84
N THR A 568 -30.69 4.23 0.93
CA THR A 568 -29.85 5.39 1.25
C THR A 568 -30.68 6.55 1.78
N SER A 569 -30.33 7.08 2.95
CA SER A 569 -30.84 8.36 3.42
C SER A 569 -29.85 9.49 3.16
N VAL A 570 -30.19 10.75 3.47
CA VAL A 570 -29.20 11.83 3.35
C VAL A 570 -28.03 11.54 4.31
N PRO A 571 -26.76 11.58 3.86
CA PRO A 571 -25.61 11.25 4.70
C PRO A 571 -25.42 12.22 5.87
N GLY A 572 -24.90 11.71 6.99
CA GLY A 572 -24.50 12.55 8.14
C GLY A 572 -25.66 13.04 9.02
N LEU A 573 -26.85 12.45 8.87
CA LEU A 573 -28.00 12.81 9.69
C LEU A 573 -28.03 12.05 11.02
N THR A 574 -27.78 12.78 12.11
CA THR A 574 -28.24 12.38 13.45
C THR A 574 -29.59 13.07 13.69
N ASP A 575 -30.58 12.38 14.28
CA ASP A 575 -31.94 12.86 14.60
C ASP A 575 -33.01 12.81 13.49
N CYS A 576 -33.07 11.73 12.71
CA CYS A 576 -34.20 11.46 11.82
C CYS A 576 -34.84 10.11 12.13
N GLN A 577 -36.12 10.11 12.51
CA GLN A 577 -36.86 8.87 12.76
C GLN A 577 -37.69 8.53 11.52
N PRO A 578 -37.43 7.39 10.85
CA PRO A 578 -38.29 6.94 9.76
C PRO A 578 -39.71 6.68 10.30
N THR A 579 -40.71 7.12 9.54
CA THR A 579 -42.12 6.88 9.82
C THR A 579 -42.65 5.85 8.84
N VAL A 580 -43.35 4.85 9.35
CA VAL A 580 -44.03 3.85 8.52
C VAL A 580 -45.51 4.17 8.41
N VAL A 581 -46.03 4.25 7.18
CA VAL A 581 -47.45 4.52 6.92
C VAL A 581 -47.83 3.91 5.58
N ASP A 582 -49.00 3.29 5.50
CA ASP A 582 -49.63 2.91 4.24
C ASP A 582 -50.25 4.18 3.64
N VAL A 583 -49.57 4.76 2.65
CA VAL A 583 -49.98 6.05 2.06
C VAL A 583 -50.91 5.87 0.86
N ASP A 584 -50.83 4.73 0.16
CA ASP A 584 -51.59 4.48 -1.06
C ASP A 584 -52.71 3.44 -0.91
N GLY A 585 -52.88 2.89 0.29
CA GLY A 585 -53.99 2.03 0.70
C GLY A 585 -53.85 0.60 0.19
N ASP A 586 -52.62 0.13 -0.05
CA ASP A 586 -52.34 -1.21 -0.58
C ASP A 586 -52.11 -2.28 0.51
N ASP A 587 -52.32 -1.93 1.78
CA ASP A 587 -52.05 -2.73 2.98
C ASP A 587 -50.55 -3.05 3.21
N SER A 588 -49.64 -2.48 2.41
CA SER A 588 -48.20 -2.48 2.64
C SER A 588 -47.77 -1.15 3.25
N LEU A 589 -46.75 -1.19 4.11
CA LEU A 589 -46.24 0.03 4.74
C LEU A 589 -45.14 0.65 3.87
N GLU A 590 -45.29 1.91 3.51
CA GLU A 590 -44.19 2.74 3.03
C GLU A 590 -43.36 3.27 4.19
N VAL A 591 -42.06 3.46 3.93
CA VAL A 591 -41.14 4.12 4.83
C VAL A 591 -40.90 5.54 4.35
N PHE A 592 -41.13 6.52 5.20
CA PHE A 592 -40.83 7.92 4.94
C PHE A 592 -39.80 8.45 5.91
N GLN A 593 -38.91 9.30 5.42
CA GLN A 593 -37.93 10.01 6.25
C GLN A 593 -37.94 11.50 5.91
N VAL A 594 -37.93 12.33 6.94
CA VAL A 594 -37.95 13.79 6.80
C VAL A 594 -36.75 14.38 7.51
N TRP A 595 -36.05 15.28 6.82
CA TRP A 595 -35.04 16.13 7.42
C TRP A 595 -35.05 17.52 6.80
N GLY A 596 -35.23 18.56 7.61
CA GLY A 596 -35.29 19.95 7.14
C GLY A 596 -36.36 20.15 6.06
N LYS A 597 -35.93 20.29 4.79
CA LYS A 597 -36.80 20.42 3.61
C LYS A 597 -36.77 19.20 2.68
N VAL A 598 -36.07 18.14 3.07
CA VAL A 598 -35.96 16.89 2.31
C VAL A 598 -36.95 15.89 2.87
N LEU A 599 -37.76 15.31 1.98
CA LEU A 599 -38.65 14.18 2.25
C LEU A 599 -38.22 13.06 1.29
N LEU A 600 -37.94 11.89 1.87
CA LEU A 600 -37.65 10.66 1.14
C LEU A 600 -38.77 9.65 1.44
N GLY A 601 -39.11 8.84 0.44
CA GLY A 601 -40.16 7.83 0.56
C GLY A 601 -39.84 6.57 -0.23
N TRP A 602 -40.03 5.42 0.39
CA TRP A 602 -39.83 4.11 -0.20
C TRP A 602 -41.02 3.19 0.07
N ARG A 603 -41.30 2.32 -0.87
CA ARG A 603 -42.22 1.19 -0.71
C ARG A 603 -41.58 0.11 0.15
N HIS A 604 -42.38 -0.84 0.62
CA HIS A 604 -41.91 -1.99 1.40
C HIS A 604 -40.81 -2.81 0.67
N ASP A 605 -40.82 -2.82 -0.67
CA ASP A 605 -39.82 -3.49 -1.52
C ASP A 605 -38.59 -2.62 -1.88
N GLY A 606 -38.47 -1.45 -1.25
CA GLY A 606 -37.36 -0.51 -1.47
C GLY A 606 -37.50 0.36 -2.72
N SER A 607 -38.50 0.15 -3.57
CA SER A 607 -38.72 1.02 -4.72
C SER A 607 -39.19 2.41 -4.29
N LYS A 608 -38.81 3.43 -5.06
CA LYS A 608 -39.09 4.83 -4.73
C LYS A 608 -40.57 5.15 -5.00
N ILE A 609 -41.31 5.60 -3.97
CA ILE A 609 -42.70 6.11 -4.16
C ILE A 609 -42.73 7.56 -4.63
N MET A 610 -41.62 8.28 -4.44
CA MET A 610 -41.40 9.64 -4.88
C MET A 610 -39.94 9.83 -5.31
N ASN A 611 -39.64 10.92 -6.00
CA ASN A 611 -38.26 11.23 -6.33
C ASN A 611 -37.47 11.54 -5.05
N ASN A 612 -36.66 10.58 -4.63
CA ASN A 612 -35.73 10.74 -3.52
C ASN A 612 -34.48 11.46 -4.00
N VAL A 613 -34.06 12.49 -3.27
CA VAL A 613 -32.74 13.12 -3.41
C VAL A 613 -31.81 12.43 -2.42
N ASP A 614 -31.62 11.13 -2.65
CA ASP A 614 -30.84 10.21 -1.82
C ASP A 614 -29.41 9.98 -2.34
N SER A 615 -29.08 10.53 -3.50
CA SER A 615 -27.73 10.50 -4.07
C SER A 615 -26.90 11.66 -3.56
N ILE A 616 -25.75 11.34 -2.98
CA ILE A 616 -24.64 12.29 -2.86
C ILE A 616 -24.08 12.49 -4.28
N GLY A 617 -24.11 13.73 -4.75
CA GLY A 617 -23.26 14.28 -5.84
C GLY A 617 -23.05 13.41 -7.06
#